data_AF-A0ABD6SF56-F1
#
_entry.id   AF-A0ABD6SF56-F1
#
_cell.length_a   1.000
_cell.length_b   1.000
_cell.length_c   1.000
_cell.angle_alpha   90.00
_cell.angle_beta   90.00
_cell.angle_gamma   90.00
#
_symmetry.space_group_name_H-M   'P 1'
#
loop_
_entity.id
_entity.type
_entity.pdbx_description
1 polymer ?
#
loop_
_entity_poly.entity_id
_entity_poly.type
_entity_poly.pdbx_seq_one_letter_code
_entity_poly.pdbx_strand_id
1 'polypeptide(L)'
;MDIEWDKVLPSVIGAITGGTMSLLGSYFSAKRQANKEEKRREYEERRAEKIALTSVKNEIEFNYIRYTDYIDVMDHTGLSELDLSHNKIGLVLKTDKWEKHSDTIENIEGLSYIGKLRGLYMNVHRDLTFNIVQMEDVKGTTNQAYEIRKEIEDTLKNYS
;
A
#
# COMPACT_ATOMS: atom_id res chain seq x y z
N MET A 1 -35.00 45.37 50.15
CA MET A 1 -34.56 43.96 50.28
C MET A 1 -33.15 43.96 49.72
N ASP A 2 -32.18 44.23 50.59
CA ASP A 2 -30.79 44.33 50.17
C ASP A 2 -30.28 42.90 49.99
N ILE A 3 -29.98 42.54 48.74
CA ILE A 3 -29.32 41.29 48.44
C ILE A 3 -27.95 41.39 49.11
N GLU A 4 -27.67 40.49 50.06
CA GLU A 4 -26.33 40.33 50.64
C GLU A 4 -25.40 39.75 49.57
N TRP A 5 -24.94 40.64 48.69
CA TRP A 5 -24.07 40.33 47.56
C TRP A 5 -22.83 39.55 48.00
N ASP A 6 -22.31 39.82 49.20
CA ASP A 6 -21.17 39.13 49.81
C ASP A 6 -21.39 37.61 50.02
N LYS A 7 -22.65 37.15 50.13
CA LYS A 7 -22.97 35.71 50.27
C LYS A 7 -23.23 35.02 48.93
N VAL A 8 -23.54 35.77 47.87
CA VAL A 8 -23.92 35.23 46.55
C VAL A 8 -22.75 35.24 45.56
N LEU A 9 -21.91 36.28 45.62
CA LEU A 9 -20.76 36.46 44.73
C LEU A 9 -19.75 35.28 44.78
N PRO A 10 -19.34 34.74 45.94
CA PRO A 10 -18.40 33.63 45.99
C PRO A 10 -18.93 32.37 45.29
N SER A 11 -20.23 32.11 45.42
CA SER A 11 -20.93 30.96 44.83
C SER A 11 -21.02 31.08 43.30
N VAL A 12 -21.32 32.28 42.80
CA VAL A 12 -21.39 32.57 41.36
C VAL A 12 -20.00 32.55 40.73
N ILE A 13 -19.00 33.14 41.39
CA ILE A 13 -17.60 33.09 40.95
C ILE A 13 -17.10 31.64 40.95
N GLY A 14 -17.42 30.86 41.99
CA GLY A 14 -17.08 29.43 42.06
C GLY A 14 -17.71 28.62 40.93
N ALA A 15 -18.98 28.88 40.59
CA ALA A 15 -19.66 28.23 39.48
C ALA A 15 -19.09 28.62 38.11
N ILE A 16 -18.76 29.90 37.89
CA ILE A 16 -18.15 30.36 36.63
C ILE A 16 -16.74 29.79 36.48
N THR A 17 -15.93 29.82 37.55
CA THR A 17 -14.55 29.33 37.54
C THR A 17 -14.50 27.81 37.42
N GLY A 18 -15.38 27.10 38.14
CA GLY A 18 -15.53 25.65 38.03
C GLY A 18 -16.05 25.21 36.66
N GLY A 19 -17.03 25.92 36.10
CA GLY A 19 -17.57 25.67 34.77
C GLY A 19 -16.54 25.93 33.66
N THR A 20 -15.78 27.02 33.72
CA THR A 20 -14.71 27.31 32.76
C THR A 20 -13.54 26.34 32.88
N MET A 21 -13.12 25.95 34.09
CA MET A 21 -12.11 24.91 34.30
C MET A 21 -12.58 23.54 33.79
N SER A 22 -13.85 23.20 33.97
CA SER A 22 -14.43 21.96 33.44
C SER A 22 -14.46 21.95 31.92
N LEU A 23 -14.87 23.06 31.28
CA LEU A 23 -14.86 23.20 29.82
C LEU A 23 -13.44 23.16 29.25
N LEU A 24 -12.47 23.82 29.90
CA LEU A 24 -11.06 23.76 29.52
C LEU A 24 -10.52 22.32 29.66
N GLY A 25 -10.82 21.65 30.76
CA GLY A 25 -10.45 20.25 30.99
C GLY A 25 -11.01 19.32 29.92
N SER A 26 -12.30 19.47 29.58
CA SER A 26 -12.95 18.72 28.51
C SER A 26 -12.36 19.03 27.13
N TYR A 27 -12.04 20.30 26.84
CA TYR A 27 -11.39 20.70 25.59
C TYR A 27 -10.00 20.09 25.44
N PHE A 28 -9.15 20.18 26.48
CA PHE A 28 -7.82 19.56 26.45
C PHE A 28 -7.88 18.04 26.38
N SER A 29 -8.84 17.41 27.05
CA SER A 29 -9.08 15.97 26.98
C SER A 29 -9.50 15.54 25.57
N ALA A 30 -10.48 16.22 24.98
CA ALA A 30 -10.96 15.96 23.62
C ALA A 30 -9.83 16.15 22.59
N LYS A 31 -9.06 17.23 22.71
CA LYS A 31 -7.88 17.47 21.85
C LYS A 31 -6.83 16.37 22.00
N ARG A 32 -6.59 15.89 23.22
CA ARG A 32 -5.65 14.78 23.46
C ARG A 32 -6.16 13.46 22.88
N GLN A 33 -7.46 13.20 22.94
CA GLN A 33 -8.08 12.02 22.35
C GLN A 33 -8.02 12.06 20.83
N ALA A 34 -8.37 13.20 20.21
CA ALA A 34 -8.25 13.42 18.77
C ALA A 34 -6.81 13.19 18.28
N ASN A 35 -5.81 13.80 18.94
CA ASN A 35 -4.41 13.61 18.57
C ASN A 35 -3.93 12.15 18.75
N LYS A 36 -4.47 11.41 19.73
CA LYS A 36 -4.14 9.99 19.89
C LYS A 36 -4.76 9.15 18.79
N GLU A 37 -5.98 9.47 18.38
CA GLU A 37 -6.70 8.78 17.32
C GLU A 37 -6.06 9.05 15.96
N GLU A 38 -5.68 10.29 15.68
CA GLU A 38 -4.94 10.69 14.47
C GLU A 38 -3.63 9.91 14.34
N LYS A 39 -2.79 9.91 15.39
CA LYS A 39 -1.54 9.12 15.41
C LYS A 39 -1.77 7.62 15.23
N ARG A 40 -2.88 7.10 15.74
CA ARG A 40 -3.23 5.68 15.58
C ARG A 40 -3.63 5.39 14.14
N ARG A 41 -4.41 6.27 13.51
CA ARG A 41 -4.79 6.15 12.10
C ARG A 41 -3.57 6.19 11.19
N GLU A 42 -2.67 7.16 11.39
CA GLU A 42 -1.40 7.25 10.65
C GLU A 42 -0.58 5.96 10.77
N TYR A 43 -0.52 5.38 11.98
CA TYR A 43 0.18 4.11 12.19
C TYR A 43 -0.50 2.94 11.48
N GLU A 44 -1.83 2.85 11.54
CA GLU A 44 -2.62 1.81 10.88
C GLU A 44 -2.52 1.91 9.35
N GLU A 45 -2.55 3.13 8.79
CA GLU A 45 -2.35 3.43 7.37
C GLU A 45 -0.96 3.01 6.91
N ARG A 46 0.11 3.48 7.57
CA ARG A 46 1.49 3.07 7.24
C ARG A 46 1.69 1.56 7.33
N ARG A 47 1.04 0.91 8.30
CA ARG A 47 1.09 -0.55 8.42
C ARG A 47 0.39 -1.23 7.25
N ALA A 48 -0.76 -0.73 6.81
CA ALA A 48 -1.48 -1.25 5.66
C ALA A 48 -0.66 -1.09 4.37
N GLU A 49 -0.07 0.09 4.14
CA GLU A 49 0.84 0.36 3.02
C GLU A 49 2.04 -0.60 3.00
N LYS A 50 2.68 -0.81 4.15
CA LYS A 50 3.80 -1.75 4.28
C LYS A 50 3.40 -3.19 3.94
N ILE A 51 2.23 -3.63 4.40
CA ILE A 51 1.70 -4.98 4.08
C ILE A 51 1.39 -5.10 2.59
N ALA A 52 0.77 -4.08 2.00
CA ALA A 52 0.44 -4.01 0.58
C ALA A 52 1.71 -4.11 -0.29
N LEU A 53 2.69 -3.23 -0.05
CA LEU A 53 3.97 -3.22 -0.76
C LEU A 53 4.72 -4.54 -0.60
N THR A 54 4.77 -5.11 0.61
CA THR A 54 5.45 -6.40 0.85
C THR A 54 4.76 -7.54 0.09
N SER A 55 3.43 -7.56 0.07
CA SER A 55 2.66 -8.62 -0.60
C SER A 55 2.86 -8.57 -2.11
N VAL A 56 2.80 -7.37 -2.70
CA VAL A 56 3.05 -7.16 -4.13
C VAL A 56 4.51 -7.45 -4.48
N LYS A 57 5.49 -7.06 -3.65
CA LYS A 57 6.90 -7.40 -3.87
C LYS A 57 7.13 -8.91 -3.99
N ASN A 58 6.53 -9.69 -3.09
CA ASN A 58 6.69 -11.15 -3.09
C ASN A 58 6.01 -11.80 -4.31
N GLU A 59 4.90 -11.21 -4.80
CA GLU A 59 4.26 -11.64 -6.03
C GLU A 59 5.13 -11.34 -7.27
N ILE A 60 5.72 -10.14 -7.34
CA ILE A 60 6.67 -9.77 -8.39
C ILE A 60 7.86 -10.72 -8.39
N GLU A 61 8.39 -11.08 -7.22
CA GLU A 61 9.50 -12.04 -7.10
C GLU A 61 9.11 -13.44 -7.59
N PHE A 62 7.90 -13.90 -7.28
CA PHE A 62 7.38 -15.16 -7.82
C PHE A 62 7.29 -15.12 -9.35
N ASN A 63 6.71 -14.06 -9.92
CA ASN A 63 6.57 -13.90 -11.37
C ASN A 63 7.94 -13.77 -12.06
N TYR A 64 8.89 -13.06 -11.44
CA TYR A 64 10.26 -12.93 -11.94
C TYR A 64 10.94 -14.30 -12.11
N ILE A 65 10.82 -15.19 -11.12
CA ILE A 65 11.35 -16.56 -11.20
C ILE A 65 10.70 -17.31 -12.36
N ARG A 66 9.38 -17.20 -12.51
CA ARG A 66 8.63 -17.89 -13.58
C ARG A 66 9.01 -17.41 -14.97
N TYR A 67 9.17 -16.11 -15.15
CA TYR A 67 9.64 -15.57 -16.42
C TYR A 67 11.07 -15.99 -16.74
N THR A 68 11.93 -16.08 -15.72
CA THR A 68 13.28 -16.63 -15.89
C THR A 68 13.23 -18.10 -16.34
N ASP A 69 12.38 -18.93 -15.72
CA ASP A 69 12.17 -20.32 -16.14
C ASP A 69 11.70 -20.39 -17.61
N TYR A 70 10.82 -19.48 -18.05
CA TYR A 70 10.35 -19.43 -19.44
C TYR A 70 11.46 -19.04 -20.41
N ILE A 71 12.28 -18.06 -20.06
CA ILE A 71 13.47 -17.67 -20.84
C ILE A 71 14.39 -18.88 -21.00
N ASP A 72 14.71 -19.57 -19.90
CA ASP A 72 15.59 -20.73 -19.93
C ASP A 72 15.02 -21.84 -20.83
N VAL A 73 13.74 -22.17 -20.72
CA VAL A 73 13.10 -23.18 -21.58
C VAL A 73 13.19 -22.78 -23.05
N MET A 74 12.87 -21.53 -23.38
CA MET A 74 12.91 -21.06 -24.77
C MET A 74 14.33 -21.03 -25.33
N ASP A 75 15.32 -20.59 -24.55
CA ASP A 75 16.73 -20.58 -24.96
C ASP A 75 17.26 -22.02 -25.17
N HIS A 76 16.92 -22.98 -24.30
CA HIS A 76 17.33 -24.38 -24.44
C HIS A 76 16.67 -25.10 -25.62
N THR A 77 15.44 -24.71 -25.98
CA THR A 77 14.67 -25.32 -27.08
C THR A 77 14.82 -24.59 -28.41
N GLY A 78 15.45 -23.40 -28.40
CA GLY A 78 15.56 -22.53 -29.58
C GLY A 78 14.23 -21.92 -30.02
N LEU A 79 13.27 -21.80 -29.10
CA LEU A 79 11.96 -21.19 -29.36
C LEU A 79 12.04 -19.66 -29.22
N SER A 80 11.34 -18.95 -30.09
CA SER A 80 11.16 -17.50 -29.99
C SER A 80 9.91 -17.10 -29.20
N GLU A 81 8.99 -18.05 -29.05
CA GLU A 81 7.75 -17.89 -28.29
C GLU A 81 7.37 -19.20 -27.58
N LEU A 82 6.66 -19.06 -26.47
CA LEU A 82 6.02 -20.15 -25.75
C LEU A 82 4.50 -19.96 -25.85
N ASP A 83 3.85 -20.73 -26.71
CA ASP A 83 2.40 -20.78 -26.84
C ASP A 83 1.82 -21.97 -26.07
N LEU A 84 1.08 -21.68 -25.00
CA LEU A 84 0.40 -22.67 -24.18
C LEU A 84 -1.12 -22.71 -24.42
N SER A 85 -1.65 -21.84 -25.29
CA SER A 85 -3.08 -21.69 -25.55
C SER A 85 -3.75 -23.00 -25.98
N HIS A 86 -3.02 -23.87 -26.67
CA HIS A 86 -3.53 -25.14 -27.19
C HIS A 86 -3.44 -26.33 -26.20
N ASN A 87 -2.63 -26.23 -25.14
CA ASN A 87 -2.23 -27.39 -24.33
C ASN A 87 -3.10 -27.62 -23.08
N LYS A 88 -4.17 -26.84 -22.86
CA LYS A 88 -4.94 -26.77 -21.60
C LYS A 88 -4.08 -26.47 -20.36
N ILE A 89 -2.83 -26.07 -20.56
CA ILE A 89 -1.88 -25.67 -19.52
C ILE A 89 -1.82 -24.14 -19.58
N GLY A 90 -1.98 -23.49 -18.42
CA GLY A 90 -1.85 -22.04 -18.31
C GLY A 90 -0.45 -21.62 -17.87
N LEU A 91 -0.07 -20.38 -18.19
CA LEU A 91 1.05 -19.73 -17.51
C LEU A 91 0.80 -19.70 -16.00
N VAL A 92 1.86 -19.93 -15.24
CA VAL A 92 1.82 -20.00 -13.77
C VAL A 92 2.30 -18.66 -13.22
N LEU A 93 1.55 -17.60 -13.50
CA LEU A 93 1.79 -16.23 -13.03
C LEU A 93 0.72 -15.84 -12.01
N LYS A 94 1.02 -14.85 -11.16
CA LYS A 94 0.11 -14.34 -10.11
C LYS A 94 -0.18 -12.86 -10.28
N THR A 95 -1.42 -12.48 -10.00
CA THR A 95 -1.91 -11.09 -9.98
C THR A 95 -2.77 -10.77 -8.75
N ASP A 96 -3.01 -11.76 -7.88
CA ASP A 96 -3.98 -11.67 -6.81
C ASP A 96 -3.62 -10.65 -5.72
N LYS A 97 -2.31 -10.43 -5.50
CA LYS A 97 -1.83 -9.42 -4.54
C LYS A 97 -1.95 -8.03 -5.12
N TRP A 98 -1.61 -7.84 -6.38
CA TRP A 98 -1.80 -6.55 -7.05
C TRP A 98 -3.27 -6.14 -7.09
N GLU A 99 -4.16 -7.02 -7.56
CA GLU A 99 -5.60 -6.75 -7.62
C GLU A 99 -6.20 -6.39 -6.25
N LYS A 100 -5.67 -7.00 -5.18
CA LYS A 100 -6.12 -6.74 -3.81
C LYS A 100 -5.58 -5.42 -3.24
N HIS A 101 -4.38 -5.01 -3.63
CA HIS A 101 -3.62 -3.96 -2.95
C HIS A 101 -3.31 -2.73 -3.81
N SER A 102 -3.71 -2.73 -5.09
CA SER A 102 -3.48 -1.61 -6.03
C SER A 102 -3.97 -0.29 -5.45
N ASP A 103 -5.20 -0.24 -4.94
CA ASP A 103 -5.78 1.00 -4.40
C ASP A 103 -4.96 1.55 -3.23
N THR A 104 -4.47 0.69 -2.35
CA THR A 104 -3.61 1.12 -1.24
C THR A 104 -2.29 1.68 -1.75
N ILE A 105 -1.64 1.00 -2.70
CA ILE A 105 -0.33 1.40 -3.21
C ILE A 105 -0.42 2.67 -4.06
N GLU A 106 -1.50 2.81 -4.84
CA GLU A 106 -1.73 3.98 -5.69
C GLU A 106 -1.99 5.26 -4.90
N ASN A 107 -2.45 5.14 -3.65
CA ASN A 107 -2.67 6.27 -2.76
C ASN A 107 -1.43 6.64 -1.92
N ILE A 108 -0.31 5.91 -2.04
CA ILE A 108 0.94 6.26 -1.35
C ILE A 108 1.50 7.54 -1.97
N GLU A 109 1.60 8.60 -1.17
CA GLU A 109 2.15 9.87 -1.62
C GLU A 109 3.62 9.74 -2.04
N GLY A 110 3.95 10.30 -3.21
CA GLY A 110 5.33 10.39 -3.70
C GLY A 110 5.89 9.10 -4.32
N LEU A 111 5.07 8.08 -4.58
CA LEU A 111 5.50 6.83 -5.20
C LEU A 111 5.87 7.02 -6.70
N SER A 112 7.14 7.30 -6.99
CA SER A 112 7.61 7.66 -8.33
C SER A 112 7.50 6.55 -9.38
N TYR A 113 7.39 5.30 -8.97
CA TYR A 113 7.41 4.13 -9.84
C TYR A 113 6.04 3.49 -10.09
N ILE A 114 4.95 4.12 -9.65
CA ILE A 114 3.60 3.55 -9.79
C ILE A 114 3.22 3.25 -11.26
N GLY A 115 3.67 4.10 -12.19
CA GLY A 115 3.46 3.89 -13.63
C GLY A 115 4.18 2.63 -14.14
N LYS A 116 5.42 2.38 -13.68
CA LYS A 116 6.16 1.16 -14.03
C LYS A 116 5.49 -0.08 -13.44
N LEU A 117 5.01 0.01 -12.19
CA LEU A 117 4.29 -1.08 -11.52
C LEU A 117 3.01 -1.46 -12.27
N ARG A 118 2.19 -0.48 -12.67
CA ARG A 118 1.02 -0.72 -13.52
C ARG A 118 1.41 -1.37 -14.85
N GLY A 119 2.45 -0.86 -15.52
CA GLY A 119 2.93 -1.43 -16.78
C GLY A 119 3.37 -2.89 -16.64
N LEU A 120 4.06 -3.24 -15.55
CA LEU A 120 4.45 -4.62 -15.26
C LEU A 120 3.22 -5.53 -15.19
N TYR A 121 2.19 -5.14 -14.44
CA TYR A 121 0.98 -5.95 -14.30
C TYR A 121 0.13 -5.97 -15.57
N MET A 122 0.15 -4.92 -16.40
CA MET A 122 -0.45 -4.96 -17.73
C MET A 122 0.21 -6.03 -18.61
N ASN A 123 1.54 -6.15 -18.59
CA ASN A 123 2.25 -7.19 -19.32
C ASN A 123 1.91 -8.58 -18.78
N VAL A 124 1.90 -8.77 -17.46
CA VAL A 124 1.50 -10.04 -16.83
C VAL A 124 0.07 -10.44 -17.21
N HIS A 125 -0.88 -9.50 -17.17
CA HIS A 125 -2.25 -9.77 -17.58
C HIS A 125 -2.37 -10.10 -19.06
N ARG A 126 -1.64 -9.40 -19.92
CA ARG A 126 -1.60 -9.67 -21.36
C ARG A 126 -1.13 -11.11 -21.63
N ASP A 127 -0.02 -11.50 -21.00
CA ASP A 127 0.57 -12.82 -21.17
C ASP A 127 -0.37 -13.91 -20.64
N LEU A 128 -0.97 -13.71 -19.46
CA LEU A 128 -2.01 -14.62 -18.91
C LEU A 128 -3.24 -14.74 -19.83
N THR A 129 -3.67 -13.63 -20.43
CA THR A 129 -4.88 -13.58 -21.27
C THR A 129 -4.67 -14.32 -22.58
N PHE A 130 -3.54 -14.10 -23.24
CA PHE A 130 -3.22 -14.77 -24.50
C PHE A 130 -2.65 -16.16 -24.28
N ASN A 131 -2.14 -16.45 -23.08
CA ASN A 131 -1.43 -17.68 -22.75
C ASN A 131 -0.23 -17.94 -23.69
N ILE A 132 0.39 -16.85 -24.14
CA ILE A 132 1.51 -16.79 -25.08
C ILE A 132 2.54 -15.83 -24.49
N VAL A 133 3.81 -16.21 -24.54
CA VAL A 133 4.94 -15.39 -24.11
C VAL A 133 5.96 -15.31 -25.23
N GLN A 134 6.35 -14.10 -25.62
CA GLN A 134 7.42 -13.88 -26.60
C GLN A 134 8.76 -13.62 -25.90
N MET A 135 9.85 -14.14 -26.47
CA MET A 135 11.20 -14.05 -25.89
C MET A 135 11.63 -12.60 -25.57
N GLU A 136 11.40 -11.68 -26.51
CA GLU A 136 11.79 -10.27 -26.34
C GLU A 136 11.00 -9.61 -25.20
N ASP A 137 9.69 -9.83 -25.19
CA ASP A 137 8.78 -9.29 -24.20
C ASP A 137 9.05 -9.83 -22.79
N VAL A 138 9.35 -11.13 -22.67
CA VAL A 138 9.64 -11.72 -21.36
C VAL A 138 10.95 -11.20 -20.78
N LYS A 139 11.97 -10.97 -21.62
CA LYS A 139 13.24 -10.36 -21.19
C LYS A 139 13.00 -8.94 -20.70
N GLY A 140 12.21 -8.15 -21.44
CA GLY A 140 11.79 -6.81 -21.01
C GLY A 140 11.03 -6.82 -19.69
N THR A 141 10.02 -7.70 -19.56
CA THR A 141 9.18 -7.83 -18.37
C THR A 141 9.98 -8.31 -17.16
N THR A 142 10.94 -9.21 -17.35
CA THR A 142 11.84 -9.71 -16.29
C THR A 142 12.75 -8.59 -15.76
N ASN A 143 13.32 -7.78 -16.65
CA ASN A 143 14.13 -6.62 -16.26
C ASN A 143 13.30 -5.59 -15.49
N GLN A 144 12.10 -5.29 -15.99
CA GLN A 144 11.17 -4.38 -15.31
C GLN A 144 10.76 -4.90 -13.92
N ALA A 145 10.49 -6.21 -13.79
CA ALA A 145 10.18 -6.84 -12.51
C ALA A 145 11.35 -6.72 -11.52
N TYR A 146 12.59 -6.91 -11.99
CA TYR A 146 13.78 -6.74 -11.16
C TYR A 146 13.94 -5.30 -10.64
N GLU A 147 13.80 -4.31 -11.53
CA GLU A 147 13.90 -2.88 -11.16
C GLU A 147 12.84 -2.47 -10.14
N ILE A 148 11.56 -2.79 -10.42
CA ILE A 148 10.45 -2.43 -9.55
C ILE A 148 10.57 -3.12 -8.19
N ARG A 149 10.99 -4.39 -8.17
CA ARG A 149 11.23 -5.10 -6.89
C ARG A 149 12.23 -4.34 -6.02
N LYS A 150 13.30 -3.83 -6.62
CA LYS A 150 14.32 -3.03 -5.92
C LYS A 150 13.78 -1.68 -5.44
N GLU A 151 13.01 -0.98 -6.28
CA GLU A 151 12.36 0.29 -5.91
C GLU A 151 11.38 0.09 -4.73
N ILE A 152 10.61 -1.01 -4.72
CA ILE A 152 9.74 -1.37 -3.59
C ILE A 152 10.56 -1.70 -2.34
N GLU A 153 11.65 -2.44 -2.47
CA GLU A 153 12.51 -2.79 -1.34
C GLU A 153 13.14 -1.54 -0.70
N ASP A 154 13.61 -0.59 -1.50
CA ASP A 154 14.15 0.68 -1.02
C ASP A 154 13.06 1.53 -0.35
N THR A 155 11.84 1.54 -0.90
CA THR A 155 10.69 2.19 -0.28
C THR A 155 10.37 1.57 1.09
N LEU A 156 10.34 0.23 1.17
CA LEU A 156 10.07 -0.50 2.42
C LEU A 156 11.12 -0.23 3.52
N LYS A 157 12.38 0.06 3.16
CA LYS A 157 13.42 0.48 4.13
C LYS A 157 13.07 1.82 4.79
N ASN A 158 12.36 2.70 4.10
CA ASN A 158 11.91 3.98 4.65
C ASN A 158 10.66 3.85 5.55
N TYR A 159 9.99 2.69 5.53
CA TYR A 159 8.89 2.31 6.44
C TYR A 159 9.39 1.61 7.73
N SER A 160 10.67 1.77 8.06
CA SER A 160 11.31 1.24 9.28
C SER A 160 11.05 2.12 10.50
#